data_AF-A0A529KWR6-F1
#
_entry.id   AF-A0A529KWR6-F1
#
_cell.length_a   1.000
_cell.length_b   1.000
_cell.length_c   1.000
_cell.angle_alpha   90.00
_cell.angle_beta   90.00
_cell.angle_gamma   90.00
#
_symmetry.space_group_name_H-M   'P 1'
#
loop_
_entity.id
_entity.type
_entity.pdbx_description
1 polymer ?
#
loop_
_entity_poly.entity_id
_entity_poly.type
_entity_poly.pdbx_seq_one_letter_code
_entity_poly.pdbx_strand_id
1 'polypeptide(L)'
;LILPTHRQGRLPLVVQYIGYGSGRGLAHEQLHWAASGFAYFRMDTRGQGSDLSVGETADPVGSTSSFPGFMTRGVLDKNDYYYRRVFTDAVRAIDALLGLDFIDPERIAVCGDSQGGGISLA
;
A
#
# COMPACT_ATOMS: atom_id res chain seq x y z
N LEU A 1 -7.86 0.88 6.65
CA LEU A 1 -8.14 -0.45 7.24
C LEU A 1 -9.64 -0.62 7.29
N ILE A 2 -10.14 -1.68 6.65
CA ILE A 2 -11.56 -2.02 6.58
C ILE A 2 -11.71 -3.38 7.27
N LEU A 3 -12.70 -3.49 8.13
CA LEU A 3 -12.93 -4.69 8.93
C LEU A 3 -14.37 -5.20 8.71
N PRO A 4 -14.60 -6.51 8.73
CA PRO A 4 -15.94 -7.06 8.80
C PRO A 4 -16.65 -6.56 10.07
N THR A 5 -17.93 -6.18 9.94
CA THR A 5 -18.76 -5.75 11.08
C THR A 5 -18.98 -6.89 12.06
N HIS A 6 -19.30 -8.08 11.54
CA HIS A 6 -19.46 -9.29 12.33
C HIS A 6 -18.16 -10.10 12.26
N ARG A 7 -17.42 -10.13 13.37
CA ARG A 7 -16.14 -10.84 13.49
C ARG A 7 -15.99 -11.44 14.88
N GLN A 8 -15.27 -12.56 14.96
CA GLN A 8 -14.89 -13.21 16.22
C GLN A 8 -13.40 -13.52 16.20
N GLY A 9 -12.72 -13.29 17.32
CA GLY A 9 -11.29 -13.53 17.45
C GLY A 9 -10.43 -12.64 16.54
N ARG A 10 -9.21 -13.11 16.27
CA ARG A 10 -8.22 -12.44 15.42
C ARG A 10 -8.52 -12.70 13.95
N LEU A 11 -8.37 -11.68 13.13
CA LEU A 11 -8.66 -11.75 11.69
C LEU A 11 -7.41 -12.03 10.87
N PRO A 12 -7.52 -12.86 9.81
CA PRO A 12 -6.48 -12.90 8.78
C PRO A 12 -6.42 -11.54 8.07
N LEU A 13 -5.22 -11.13 7.67
CA LEU A 13 -4.95 -9.83 7.07
C LEU A 13 -4.63 -9.95 5.57
N VAL A 14 -5.26 -9.11 4.76
CA VAL A 14 -4.85 -8.84 3.37
C VAL A 14 -4.36 -7.41 3.25
N VAL A 15 -3.11 -7.25 2.83
CA VAL A 15 -2.49 -5.97 2.48
C VAL A 15 -2.42 -5.85 0.97
N GLN A 16 -3.10 -4.86 0.41
CA GLN A 16 -3.10 -4.59 -1.04
C GLN A 16 -2.32 -3.34 -1.38
N TYR A 17 -1.36 -3.49 -2.30
CA TYR A 17 -0.61 -2.40 -2.91
C TYR A 17 -1.22 -2.00 -4.25
N ILE A 18 -0.97 -0.76 -4.68
CA ILE A 18 -1.76 -0.09 -5.71
C ILE A 18 -0.97 0.07 -7.01
N GLY A 19 -1.69 -0.02 -8.13
CA GLY A 19 -1.18 0.23 -9.48
C GLY A 19 -0.65 1.66 -9.66
N TYR A 20 0.17 1.85 -10.71
CA TYR A 20 0.85 3.11 -10.98
C TYR A 20 -0.13 4.28 -11.19
N GLY A 21 0.25 5.47 -10.72
CA GLY A 21 -0.53 6.70 -10.79
C GLY A 21 -1.72 6.78 -9.81
N SER A 22 -2.05 5.68 -9.14
CA SER A 22 -3.29 5.51 -8.38
C SER A 22 -3.05 5.55 -6.87
N GLY A 23 -4.08 5.93 -6.12
CA GLY A 23 -4.06 6.07 -4.66
C GLY A 23 -5.13 5.23 -3.97
N ARG A 24 -5.18 5.31 -2.64
CA ARG A 24 -6.05 4.47 -1.78
C ARG A 24 -7.55 4.54 -2.09
N GLY A 25 -7.99 5.56 -2.83
CA GLY A 25 -9.38 5.76 -3.16
C GLY A 25 -10.24 6.04 -1.92
N LEU A 26 -11.54 5.82 -2.05
CA LEU A 26 -12.49 5.98 -0.95
C LEU A 26 -12.71 4.64 -0.22
N ALA A 27 -13.00 4.71 1.08
CA ALA A 27 -13.12 3.51 1.91
C ALA A 27 -14.20 2.51 1.46
N HIS A 28 -15.20 2.95 0.68
CA HIS A 28 -16.29 2.11 0.21
C HIS A 28 -16.06 1.48 -1.18
N GLU A 29 -14.98 1.84 -1.88
CA GLU A 29 -14.74 1.39 -3.26
C GLU A 29 -14.23 -0.06 -3.34
N GLN A 30 -13.58 -0.56 -2.29
CA GLN A 30 -12.99 -1.90 -2.25
C GLN A 30 -13.34 -2.61 -0.95
N LEU A 31 -14.40 -3.43 -1.00
CA LEU A 31 -14.94 -4.11 0.18
C LEU A 31 -14.79 -5.64 0.13
N HIS A 32 -14.39 -6.21 -1.00
CA HIS A 32 -14.47 -7.65 -1.26
C HIS A 32 -13.69 -8.50 -0.25
N TRP A 33 -12.48 -8.10 0.15
CA TRP A 33 -11.71 -8.80 1.18
C TRP A 33 -12.38 -8.74 2.55
N ALA A 34 -12.86 -7.56 2.96
CA ALA A 34 -13.58 -7.40 4.22
C ALA A 34 -14.92 -8.17 4.23
N ALA A 35 -15.65 -8.16 3.12
CA ALA A 35 -16.87 -8.94 2.95
C ALA A 35 -16.61 -10.46 2.99
N SER A 36 -15.38 -10.87 2.67
CA SER A 36 -14.92 -12.26 2.72
C SER A 36 -14.31 -12.66 4.08
N GLY A 37 -14.39 -11.80 5.10
CA GLY A 37 -13.95 -12.09 6.46
C GLY A 37 -12.49 -11.77 6.77
N PHE A 38 -11.80 -11.02 5.91
CA PHE A 38 -10.42 -10.57 6.16
C PHE A 38 -10.39 -9.16 6.73
N ALA A 39 -9.42 -8.86 7.60
CA ALA A 39 -9.00 -7.49 7.79
C ALA A 39 -8.34 -7.03 6.49
N TYR A 40 -8.77 -5.89 5.94
CA TYR A 40 -8.30 -5.43 4.64
C TYR A 40 -7.64 -4.06 4.75
N PHE A 41 -6.38 -3.99 4.32
CA PHE A 41 -5.63 -2.75 4.27
C PHE A 41 -5.14 -2.48 2.86
N ARG A 42 -5.60 -1.38 2.27
CA ARG A 42 -5.11 -0.87 0.99
C ARG A 42 -4.13 0.26 1.27
N MET A 43 -2.84 0.03 1.01
CA MET A 43 -1.80 1.02 1.32
C MET A 43 -1.82 2.13 0.27
N ASP A 44 -1.97 3.38 0.71
CA ASP A 44 -1.84 4.52 -0.19
C ASP A 44 -0.41 4.66 -0.73
N THR A 45 -0.24 5.25 -1.92
CA THR A 45 1.06 5.30 -2.58
C THR A 45 1.62 6.71 -2.56
N ARG A 46 2.70 6.93 -1.80
CA ARG A 46 3.33 8.24 -1.60
C ARG A 46 3.51 9.03 -2.90
N GLY A 47 2.98 10.24 -2.94
CA GLY A 47 3.09 11.19 -4.03
C GLY A 47 2.33 10.81 -5.31
N GLN A 48 1.65 9.66 -5.37
CA GLN A 48 0.76 9.28 -6.48
C GLN A 48 -0.71 9.59 -6.12
N GLY A 49 -1.64 8.97 -6.83
CA GLY A 49 -3.07 9.10 -6.56
C GLY A 49 -3.75 10.25 -7.28
N SER A 50 -3.38 10.45 -8.55
CA SER A 50 -3.89 11.51 -9.40
C SER A 50 -4.31 11.04 -10.80
N ASP A 51 -4.32 9.73 -11.05
CA ASP A 51 -4.70 9.14 -12.33
C ASP A 51 -6.08 8.45 -12.22
N LEU A 52 -6.11 7.17 -11.82
CA LEU A 52 -7.35 6.38 -11.79
C LEU A 52 -8.07 6.38 -10.44
N SER A 53 -7.36 6.66 -9.35
CA SER A 53 -7.96 6.81 -8.01
C SER A 53 -7.19 7.79 -7.16
N VAL A 54 -7.90 8.50 -6.29
CA VAL A 54 -7.34 9.55 -5.42
C VAL A 54 -6.40 8.97 -4.37
N GLY A 55 -5.32 9.70 -4.07
CA GLY A 55 -4.41 9.44 -2.97
C GLY A 55 -4.26 10.68 -2.09
N GLU A 56 -3.83 10.48 -0.86
CA GLU A 56 -3.68 11.56 0.14
C GLU A 56 -2.29 11.58 0.78
N THR A 57 -1.46 10.57 0.50
CA THR A 57 -0.11 10.46 1.05
C THR A 57 0.87 11.20 0.16
N ALA A 58 1.47 12.29 0.66
CA ALA A 58 2.52 13.01 -0.07
C ALA A 58 3.85 12.22 -0.09
N ASP A 59 4.70 12.50 -1.09
CA ASP A 59 6.14 12.19 -1.00
C ASP A 59 6.89 13.51 -0.72
N PRO A 60 7.31 13.76 0.54
CA PRO A 60 7.97 15.03 0.90
C PRO A 60 9.43 15.09 0.45
N VAL A 61 9.97 13.97 -0.04
CA VAL A 61 11.36 13.86 -0.48
C VAL A 61 11.46 14.31 -1.93
N GLY A 62 12.16 15.43 -2.17
CA GLY A 62 12.47 15.90 -3.52
C GLY A 62 13.40 14.94 -4.27
N SER A 63 13.64 15.21 -5.54
CA SER A 63 14.60 14.49 -6.35
C SER A 63 15.46 15.43 -7.18
N THR A 64 16.57 14.92 -7.70
CA THR A 64 17.23 15.52 -8.86
C THR A 64 16.26 15.63 -10.05
N SER A 65 16.67 16.34 -11.10
CA SER A 65 15.95 16.37 -12.37
C SER A 65 15.56 14.97 -12.83
N SER A 66 14.32 14.82 -13.28
CA SER A 66 13.75 13.53 -13.71
C SER A 66 12.76 13.74 -14.86
N PHE A 67 12.49 12.68 -15.61
CA PHE A 67 11.37 12.68 -16.55
C PHE A 67 10.04 12.71 -15.77
N PRO A 68 8.95 13.30 -16.30
CA PRO A 68 7.65 13.25 -15.66
C PRO A 68 7.22 11.84 -15.23
N GLY A 69 6.70 11.72 -14.01
CA GLY A 69 6.36 10.45 -13.36
C GLY A 69 7.29 10.09 -12.21
N PHE A 70 7.30 8.82 -11.81
CA PHE A 70 7.97 8.29 -10.61
C PHE A 70 9.14 7.38 -10.94
N MET A 71 9.14 6.73 -12.11
CA MET A 71 10.14 5.72 -12.47
C MET A 71 11.58 6.22 -12.54
N THR A 72 11.80 7.53 -12.78
CA THR A 72 13.13 8.13 -12.90
C THR A 72 13.48 9.08 -11.74
N ARG A 73 12.59 9.22 -10.75
CA ARG A 73 12.83 10.10 -9.58
C ARG A 73 13.93 9.52 -8.71
N GLY A 74 15.05 10.24 -8.63
CA GLY A 74 16.22 9.82 -7.85
C GLY A 74 16.92 8.58 -8.39
N VAL A 75 16.76 8.24 -9.67
CA VAL A 75 17.26 6.97 -10.25
C VAL A 75 18.80 6.85 -10.30
N LEU A 76 19.52 7.96 -10.12
CA LEU A 76 20.99 7.99 -10.18
C LEU A 76 21.66 7.47 -8.90
N ASP A 77 20.95 7.43 -7.77
CA ASP A 77 21.40 6.82 -6.52
C ASP A 77 20.26 5.97 -5.92
N LYS A 78 20.53 4.70 -5.64
CA LYS A 78 19.56 3.79 -5.00
C LYS A 78 19.00 4.34 -3.69
N ASN A 79 19.77 5.17 -2.97
CA ASN A 79 19.35 5.77 -1.71
C ASN A 79 18.29 6.86 -1.91
N ASP A 80 18.32 7.51 -3.07
CA ASP A 80 17.37 8.56 -3.44
C ASP A 80 16.23 8.03 -4.31
N TYR A 81 16.34 6.79 -4.79
CA TYR A 81 15.37 6.20 -5.69
C TYR A 81 13.98 6.08 -5.04
N TYR A 82 12.96 6.53 -5.77
CA TYR A 82 11.58 6.58 -5.30
C TYR A 82 11.08 5.26 -4.69
N TYR A 83 11.35 4.13 -5.35
CA TYR A 83 10.86 2.84 -4.87
C TYR A 83 11.56 2.34 -3.61
N ARG A 84 12.76 2.83 -3.27
CA ARG A 84 13.34 2.54 -1.94
C ARG A 84 12.36 2.97 -0.84
N ARG A 85 11.75 4.14 -1.00
CA ARG A 85 10.81 4.70 -0.03
C ARG A 85 9.46 3.97 -0.06
N VAL A 86 8.93 3.69 -1.26
CA VAL A 86 7.67 2.94 -1.41
C VAL A 86 7.78 1.53 -0.82
N PHE A 87 8.87 0.80 -1.10
CA PHE A 87 9.07 -0.54 -0.55
C PHE A 87 9.27 -0.49 0.97
N THR A 88 9.95 0.54 1.48
CA THR A 88 10.04 0.74 2.93
C THR A 88 8.66 0.96 3.56
N ASP A 89 7.79 1.77 2.95
CA ASP A 89 6.43 1.96 3.43
C ASP A 89 5.64 0.66 3.43
N ALA A 90 5.79 -0.16 2.37
CA ALA A 90 5.11 -1.44 2.23
C ALA A 90 5.41 -2.39 3.38
N VAL A 91 6.69 -2.51 3.78
CA VAL A 91 7.12 -3.29 4.94
C VAL A 91 6.61 -2.68 6.24
N ARG A 92 6.79 -1.36 6.41
CA ARG A 92 6.39 -0.65 7.64
C ARG A 92 4.88 -0.66 7.86
N ALA A 93 4.08 -0.71 6.80
CA ALA A 93 2.63 -0.87 6.88
C ALA A 93 2.26 -2.21 7.51
N ILE A 94 2.93 -3.30 7.13
CA ILE A 94 2.70 -4.62 7.75
C ILE A 94 3.08 -4.59 9.22
N ASP A 95 4.26 -4.06 9.57
CA ASP A 95 4.70 -3.95 10.97
C ASP A 95 3.68 -3.18 11.83
N ALA A 96 3.12 -2.09 11.31
CA ALA A 96 2.11 -1.30 12.01
C ALA A 96 0.81 -2.08 12.21
N LEU A 97 0.38 -2.86 11.21
CA LEU A 97 -0.83 -3.67 11.28
C LEU A 97 -0.67 -4.87 12.23
N LEU A 98 0.52 -5.44 12.31
CA LEU A 98 0.85 -6.53 13.22
C LEU A 98 0.82 -6.13 14.71
N GLY A 99 0.94 -4.83 14.99
CA GLY A 99 0.77 -4.28 16.34
C GLY A 99 -0.69 -4.26 16.81
N LEU A 100 -1.66 -4.56 15.95
CA LEU A 100 -3.09 -4.56 16.29
C LEU A 100 -3.49 -5.91 16.86
N ASP A 101 -4.06 -5.92 18.07
CA ASP A 101 -4.45 -7.12 18.82
C ASP A 101 -5.47 -8.02 18.10
N PHE A 102 -6.34 -7.42 17.28
CA PHE A 102 -7.34 -8.11 16.49
C PHE A 102 -6.82 -8.67 15.15
N ILE A 103 -5.54 -8.49 14.81
CA ILE A 103 -4.91 -9.08 13.62
C ILE A 103 -4.21 -10.38 14.00
N ASP A 104 -4.38 -11.41 13.17
CA ASP A 104 -3.71 -12.70 13.30
C ASP A 104 -2.35 -12.70 12.55
N PRO A 105 -1.21 -12.74 13.27
CA PRO A 105 0.12 -12.60 12.69
C PRO A 105 0.56 -13.83 11.91
N GLU A 106 -0.12 -14.98 12.08
CA GLU A 106 0.19 -16.21 11.35
C GLU A 106 -0.54 -16.28 10.00
N ARG A 107 -1.47 -15.35 9.74
CA ARG A 107 -2.31 -15.34 8.52
C ARG A 107 -2.31 -13.99 7.83
N ILE A 108 -1.22 -13.71 7.13
CA ILE A 108 -1.02 -12.47 6.38
C ILE A 108 -0.83 -12.80 4.89
N ALA A 109 -1.54 -12.08 4.03
CA ALA A 109 -1.30 -12.08 2.60
C ALA A 109 -0.99 -10.65 2.12
N VAL A 110 -0.08 -10.55 1.16
CA VAL A 110 0.18 -9.34 0.39
C VAL A 110 -0.29 -9.55 -1.05
N CYS A 111 -0.86 -8.54 -1.68
CA CYS A 111 -1.27 -8.62 -3.08
C CYS A 111 -1.22 -7.28 -3.79
N GLY A 112 -1.27 -7.34 -5.11
CA GLY A 112 -1.37 -6.18 -5.98
C GLY A 112 -1.07 -6.56 -7.43
N ASP A 113 -1.51 -5.72 -8.34
CA ASP A 113 -1.30 -5.91 -9.78
C ASP A 113 -0.37 -4.83 -10.34
N SER A 114 0.38 -5.17 -11.38
CA SER A 114 1.31 -4.26 -12.05
C SER A 114 2.32 -3.65 -11.05
N GLN A 115 2.33 -2.33 -10.82
CA GLN A 115 3.13 -1.70 -9.76
C GLN A 115 2.87 -2.34 -8.39
N GLY A 116 1.60 -2.61 -8.04
CA GLY A 116 1.24 -3.24 -6.77
C GLY A 116 1.81 -4.65 -6.64
N GLY A 117 1.90 -5.39 -7.76
CA GLY A 117 2.55 -6.69 -7.79
C GLY A 117 4.06 -6.58 -7.59
N GLY A 118 4.70 -5.59 -8.22
CA GLY A 118 6.11 -5.28 -7.98
C GLY A 118 6.42 -4.91 -6.53
N ILE A 119 5.53 -4.14 -5.88
CA ILE A 119 5.64 -3.83 -4.45
C ILE A 119 5.43 -5.09 -3.60
N SER A 120 4.50 -5.97 -3.99
CA SER A 120 4.24 -7.23 -3.27
C SER A 120 5.43 -8.21 -3.28
N LEU A 121 6.30 -8.11 -4.29
CA LEU A 121 7.48 -8.97 -4.44
C LEU A 121 8.70 -8.48 -3.65
N ALA A 122 8.71 -7.21 -3.23
CA ALA A 122 9.85 -6.55 -2.57
C ALA A 122 9.87 -6.83 -1.06
#